data_AF-A0A935Z0W2-F1
#
_entry.id   AF-A0A935Z0W2-F1
#
_cell.length_a   1.000
_cell.length_b   1.000
_cell.length_c   1.000
_cell.angle_alpha   90.00
_cell.angle_beta   90.00
_cell.angle_gamma   90.00
#
_symmetry.space_group_name_H-M   'P 1'
#
loop_
_entity.id
_entity.type
_entity.pdbx_description
1 polymer ?
#
loop_
_entity_poly.entity_id
_entity_poly.type
_entity_poly.pdbx_seq_one_letter_code
_entity_poly.pdbx_strand_id
1 'polypeptide(L)'
;MGLKKFDTLTEAYPFLVDLEKKYFIQMKVKNELPTYGQEGIYQELWRSKKHPGFLYDLNSLGRLGVANIEVDGGEWHPEENLIYRFFYMVKYP
;
A
#
# COMPACT_ATOMS: atom_id res chain seq x y z
N MET A 1 6.59 19.17 17.50
CA MET A 1 7.41 19.26 16.28
C MET A 1 6.73 20.29 15.38
N GLY A 2 7.37 21.44 15.10
CA GLY A 2 6.73 22.50 14.32
C GLY A 2 6.59 22.10 12.85
N LEU A 3 5.46 22.43 12.22
CA LEU A 3 5.24 22.18 10.80
C LEU A 3 6.23 23.03 9.99
N LYS A 4 7.14 22.38 9.27
CA LYS A 4 8.06 23.04 8.34
C LYS A 4 7.22 23.61 7.19
N LYS A 5 7.27 24.93 6.98
CA LYS A 5 6.66 25.58 5.83
C LYS A 5 7.55 25.41 4.61
N PHE A 6 6.92 25.19 3.47
CA PHE A 6 7.53 25.14 2.14
C PHE A 6 6.71 26.04 1.24
N ASP A 7 7.36 26.79 0.37
CA ASP A 7 6.69 27.73 -0.53
C ASP A 7 6.27 27.06 -1.84
N THR A 8 6.89 25.92 -2.18
CA THR A 8 6.55 25.14 -3.39
C THR A 8 6.58 23.63 -3.14
N LEU A 9 5.90 22.87 -4.01
CA LEU A 9 5.95 21.39 -3.98
C LEU A 9 7.36 20.86 -4.30
N THR A 10 8.10 21.53 -5.18
CA THR A 10 9.48 21.15 -5.52
C THR A 10 10.40 21.26 -4.30
N GLU A 11 10.22 22.30 -3.49
CA GLU A 11 10.96 22.49 -2.25
C GLU A 11 10.56 21.46 -1.17
N ALA A 12 9.27 21.13 -1.09
CA ALA A 12 8.75 20.14 -0.15
C ALA A 12 9.14 18.70 -0.52
N TYR A 13 9.34 18.40 -1.80
CA TYR A 13 9.47 17.03 -2.31
C TYR A 13 10.56 16.19 -1.62
N PRO A 14 11.82 16.66 -1.47
CA PRO A 14 12.84 15.88 -0.78
C PRO A 14 12.50 15.59 0.69
N PHE A 15 11.86 16.55 1.36
CA PHE A 15 11.41 16.37 2.74
C PHE A 15 10.30 15.32 2.84
N LEU A 16 9.34 15.33 1.92
CA LEU A 16 8.24 14.35 1.89
C LEU A 16 8.76 12.94 1.64
N VAL A 17 9.70 12.77 0.72
CA VAL A 17 10.36 11.46 0.47
C VAL A 17 11.11 10.96 1.70
N ASP A 18 11.83 11.84 2.40
CA ASP A 18 12.54 11.46 3.63
C ASP A 18 11.56 11.12 4.78
N LEU A 19 10.48 11.89 4.91
CA LEU A 19 9.42 11.63 5.89
C LEU A 19 8.75 10.28 5.65
N GLU A 20 8.40 9.97 4.39
CA GLU A 20 7.80 8.69 4.00
C GLU A 20 8.75 7.52 4.32
N LYS A 21 10.03 7.62 3.95
CA LYS A 21 11.03 6.59 4.27
C LYS A 21 11.13 6.36 5.78
N LYS A 22 11.20 7.43 6.57
CA LYS A 22 11.24 7.35 8.04
C LYS A 22 10.00 6.68 8.59
N TYR A 23 8.82 7.01 8.08
CA TYR A 23 7.56 6.39 8.46
C TYR A 23 7.59 4.87 8.22
N PHE A 24 7.95 4.41 7.02
CA PHE A 24 8.00 2.97 6.72
C PHE A 24 9.05 2.23 7.54
N ILE A 25 10.23 2.84 7.79
CA ILE A 25 11.25 2.29 8.69
C ILE A 25 10.71 2.14 10.11
N GLN A 26 10.04 3.16 10.65
CA GLN A 26 9.45 3.13 11.98
C GLN A 26 8.38 2.04 12.12
N MET A 27 7.54 1.88 11.08
CA MET A 27 6.51 0.84 11.02
C MET A 27 7.08 -0.55 10.77
N LYS A 28 8.36 -0.67 10.38
CA LYS A 28 9.01 -1.93 9.94
C LYS A 28 8.32 -2.58 8.73
N VAL A 29 7.73 -1.75 7.87
CA VAL A 29 7.00 -2.16 6.66
C VAL A 29 7.81 -1.72 5.43
N LYS A 30 7.73 -2.51 4.35
CA LYS A 30 8.35 -2.17 3.07
C LYS A 30 7.64 -0.97 2.42
N ASN A 31 8.40 -0.01 1.89
CA ASN A 31 7.87 1.19 1.22
C ASN A 31 7.11 0.83 -0.08
N GLU A 32 7.28 -0.39 -0.58
CA GLU A 32 6.57 -0.92 -1.74
C GLU A 32 5.09 -1.26 -1.45
N LEU A 33 4.69 -1.39 -0.18
CA LEU A 33 3.30 -1.72 0.20
C LEU A 33 2.23 -0.89 -0.54
N PRO A 34 2.31 0.45 -0.59
CA PRO A 34 1.31 1.27 -1.30
C PRO A 34 1.35 1.18 -2.83
N THR A 35 2.49 0.84 -3.43
CA THR A 35 2.71 1.00 -4.88
C THR A 35 2.95 -0.30 -5.63
N TYR A 36 3.18 -1.44 -4.96
CA TYR A 36 3.57 -2.68 -5.63
C TYR A 36 2.56 -3.15 -6.69
N GLY A 37 1.26 -2.98 -6.45
CA GLY A 37 0.21 -3.29 -7.43
C GLY A 37 0.17 -2.37 -8.67
N GLN A 38 0.96 -1.29 -8.68
CA GLN A 38 0.99 -0.30 -9.76
C GLN A 38 2.18 -0.51 -10.72
N GLU A 39 3.07 -1.44 -10.39
CA GLU A 39 4.36 -1.64 -11.03
C GLU A 39 4.54 -3.06 -11.56
N GLY A 40 5.62 -3.29 -12.31
CA GLY A 40 5.99 -4.62 -12.83
C GLY A 40 4.86 -5.30 -13.60
N ILE A 41 4.57 -6.55 -13.23
CA ILE A 41 3.53 -7.37 -13.87
C ILE A 41 2.10 -6.81 -13.74
N TYR A 42 1.87 -5.92 -12.77
CA TYR A 42 0.56 -5.32 -12.54
C TYR A 42 0.38 -3.97 -13.25
N GLN A 43 1.44 -3.44 -13.87
CA GLN A 43 1.43 -2.12 -14.49
C GLN A 43 0.36 -1.99 -15.60
N GLU A 44 0.19 -3.02 -16.44
CA GLU A 44 -0.82 -3.01 -17.49
C GLU A 44 -2.24 -2.97 -16.89
N LEU A 45 -2.48 -3.77 -15.85
CA LEU A 45 -3.75 -3.80 -15.15
C LEU A 45 -4.05 -2.45 -14.48
N TRP A 46 -3.07 -1.85 -13.79
CA TRP A 46 -3.20 -0.53 -13.18
C TRP A 46 -3.54 0.56 -14.20
N ARG A 47 -2.90 0.52 -15.36
CA ARG A 47 -3.14 1.49 -16.45
C ARG A 47 -4.49 1.30 -17.11
N SER A 48 -5.06 0.09 -17.08
CA SER A 48 -6.38 -0.20 -17.65
C SER A 48 -7.54 0.50 -16.93
N LYS A 49 -7.33 0.96 -15.68
CA LYS A 49 -8.36 1.59 -14.83
C LYS A 49 -9.64 0.74 -14.62
N LYS A 50 -9.57 -0.57 -14.88
CA LYS A 50 -10.68 -1.52 -14.67
C LYS A 50 -11.01 -1.74 -13.20
N HIS A 51 -10.03 -1.58 -12.32
CA HIS A 51 -10.16 -1.75 -10.88
C HIS A 51 -9.86 -0.43 -10.18
N PRO A 52 -10.61 -0.06 -9.11
CA PRO A 52 -10.36 1.16 -8.37
C PRO A 52 -9.11 1.06 -7.48
N GLY A 53 -8.60 -0.15 -7.22
CA GLY A 53 -7.41 -0.37 -6.41
C GLY A 53 -7.05 -1.84 -6.26
N PHE A 54 -6.18 -2.10 -5.29
CA PHE A 54 -5.58 -3.41 -5.01
C PHE A 54 -5.95 -3.91 -3.61
N LEU A 55 -6.04 -5.22 -3.48
CA LEU A 55 -6.09 -5.95 -2.23
C LEU A 55 -4.89 -6.89 -2.15
N TYR A 56 -4.41 -7.15 -0.94
CA TYR A 56 -3.33 -8.10 -0.69
C TYR A 56 -3.86 -9.19 0.24
N ASP A 57 -3.46 -10.43 0.00
CA ASP A 57 -3.70 -11.49 0.96
C ASP A 57 -2.76 -11.35 2.18
N LEU A 58 -3.12 -12.01 3.28
CA LEU A 58 -2.36 -11.98 4.53
C LEU A 58 -0.90 -12.40 4.32
N ASN A 59 -0.64 -13.33 3.41
CA ASN A 59 0.71 -13.81 3.13
C ASN A 59 1.57 -12.73 2.44
N SER A 60 1.02 -12.03 1.44
CA SER A 60 1.67 -10.92 0.76
C SER A 60 1.90 -9.75 1.71
N LEU A 61 0.95 -9.45 2.58
CA LEU A 61 1.12 -8.44 3.64
C LEU A 61 2.29 -8.80 4.58
N GLY A 62 2.39 -10.07 4.99
CA GLY A 62 3.52 -10.57 5.79
C GLY A 62 4.87 -10.39 5.08
N ARG A 63 4.96 -10.72 3.78
CA ARG A 63 6.19 -10.51 2.99
C ARG A 63 6.54 -9.04 2.74
N LEU A 64 5.55 -8.15 2.84
CA LEU A 64 5.70 -6.70 2.86
C LEU A 64 6.06 -6.14 4.24
N GLY A 65 6.27 -7.00 5.24
CA GLY A 65 6.67 -6.61 6.60
C GLY A 65 5.52 -6.18 7.50
N VAL A 66 4.26 -6.32 7.05
CA VAL A 66 3.10 -6.10 7.91
C VAL A 66 3.01 -7.26 8.89
N ALA A 67 3.10 -6.95 10.18
CA ALA A 67 3.02 -7.91 11.28
C ALA A 67 1.84 -7.59 12.20
N ASN A 68 1.46 -8.56 13.05
CA ASN A 68 0.36 -8.43 14.01
C ASN A 68 -0.99 -8.08 13.34
N ILE A 69 -1.29 -8.75 12.23
CA ILE A 69 -2.58 -8.58 11.56
C ILE A 69 -3.63 -9.33 12.37
N GLU A 70 -4.61 -8.58 12.88
CA GLU A 70 -5.80 -9.12 13.50
C GLU A 70 -6.97 -8.96 12.54
N VAL A 71 -7.75 -10.03 12.37
CA VAL A 71 -8.95 -10.02 11.55
C VAL A 71 -10.14 -9.81 12.46
N ASP A 72 -10.84 -8.69 12.27
CA ASP A 72 -12.09 -8.44 12.97
C ASP A 72 -13.11 -9.51 12.56
N GLY A 73 -13.73 -10.19 13.53
CA GLY A 73 -14.57 -11.37 13.29
C GLY A 73 -13.82 -12.69 13.08
N GLY A 74 -12.49 -12.70 13.18
CA GLY A 74 -11.66 -13.91 13.27
C GLY A 74 -11.16 -14.49 11.94
N GLU A 75 -12.02 -14.57 10.92
CA GLU A 75 -11.66 -15.18 9.63
C GLU A 75 -11.60 -14.15 8.49
N TRP A 76 -10.56 -14.23 7.66
CA TRP A 76 -10.36 -13.32 6.54
C TRP A 76 -11.12 -13.80 5.31
N HIS A 77 -12.33 -13.24 5.11
CA HIS A 77 -13.21 -13.54 3.98
C HIS A 77 -13.55 -12.28 3.16
N PRO A 78 -12.56 -11.65 2.49
CA PRO A 78 -12.79 -10.44 1.72
C PRO A 78 -13.84 -10.64 0.61
N GLU A 79 -13.98 -11.87 0.10
CA GLU A 79 -14.97 -12.27 -0.89
C GLU A 79 -16.43 -12.11 -0.46
N GLU A 80 -16.71 -12.08 0.85
CA GLU A 80 -18.06 -11.84 1.37
C GLU A 80 -18.48 -10.38 1.21
N ASN A 81 -17.52 -9.46 1.07
CA ASN A 81 -17.82 -8.06 0.81
C ASN A 81 -18.20 -7.86 -0.67
N LEU A 82 -19.36 -7.26 -0.91
CA LEU A 82 -19.88 -7.00 -2.26
C LEU A 82 -18.91 -6.19 -3.14
N ILE A 83 -18.04 -5.36 -2.55
CA ILE A 83 -17.09 -4.55 -3.32
C ILE A 83 -15.85 -5.33 -3.77
N TYR A 84 -15.60 -6.51 -3.20
CA TYR A 84 -14.41 -7.32 -3.45
C TYR A 84 -14.15 -7.55 -4.94
N ARG A 85 -15.21 -7.89 -5.68
CA ARG A 85 -15.16 -8.13 -7.14
C ARG A 85 -14.62 -6.96 -7.96
N PHE A 86 -14.63 -5.75 -7.41
CA PHE A 86 -14.11 -4.58 -8.09
C PHE A 86 -12.61 -4.42 -7.91
N PHE A 87 -12.02 -4.97 -6.86
CA PHE A 87 -10.59 -4.86 -6.58
C PHE A 87 -9.81 -6.01 -7.22
N TYR A 88 -8.53 -5.78 -7.46
CA TYR A 88 -7.62 -6.82 -7.91
C TYR A 88 -6.77 -7.34 -6.76
N MET A 89 -6.68 -8.67 -6.64
CA MET A 89 -5.84 -9.33 -5.65
C MET A 89 -4.38 -9.40 -6.13
N VAL A 90 -3.51 -8.65 -5.47
CA VAL A 90 -2.07 -8.62 -5.73
C VAL A 90 -1.37 -9.71 -4.92
N LYS A 91 -0.51 -10.47 -5.58
CA LYS A 91 0.40 -11.43 -4.94
C LYS A 91 1.80 -10.84 -4.93
N TYR A 92 2.30 -10.53 -3.75
CA TYR A 92 3.71 -10.13 -3.57
C TYR A 92 4.57 -11.40 -3.55
N PRO A 93 5.70 -11.49 -4.26
CA PRO A 93 6.54 -12.70 -4.29
C PRO A 93 7.15 -13.03 -2.93
#